data_AF-A0A2W6Z1P7-F1
#
_entry.id   AF-A0A2W6Z1P7-F1
#
_cell.length_a   1.000
_cell.length_b   1.000
_cell.length_c   1.000
_cell.angle_alpha   90.00
_cell.angle_beta   90.00
_cell.angle_gamma   90.00
#
_symmetry.space_group_name_H-M   'P 1'
#
loop_
_entity.id
_entity.type
_entity.pdbx_description
1 polymer ?
#
loop_
_entity_poly.entity_id
_entity_poly.type
_entity_poly.pdbx_seq_one_letter_code
_entity_poly.pdbx_strand_id
1 'polypeptide(L)'
;MTAAPAGEDVALDFAAVAAELDRLGIRQRSGLPLTERQVRRMADNGRLPFFHGPQGFRLLMRSALHQTVQSWQAAALRAAAQQRAEAEQARRPKGRAA
;
A
#
# COMPACT_ATOMS: atom_id res chain seq x y z
N MET A 1 -9.83 -25.23 16.66
CA MET A 1 -10.04 -24.33 15.50
C MET A 1 -10.48 -22.99 16.05
N THR A 2 -9.54 -22.05 16.20
CA THR A 2 -9.82 -20.76 16.82
C THR A 2 -10.43 -19.85 15.75
N ALA A 3 -11.75 -19.63 15.83
CA ALA A 3 -12.39 -18.59 15.05
C ALA A 3 -11.79 -17.25 15.51
N ALA A 4 -11.01 -16.60 14.65
CA ALA A 4 -10.62 -15.22 14.87
C ALA A 4 -11.91 -14.40 15.05
N PRO A 5 -11.98 -13.47 16.02
CA PRO A 5 -13.14 -12.60 16.13
C PRO A 5 -13.31 -11.92 14.76
N ALA A 6 -14.51 -12.01 14.19
CA ALA A 6 -14.89 -11.24 13.01
C ALA A 6 -14.82 -9.77 13.42
N GLY A 7 -13.61 -9.20 13.35
CA GLY A 7 -13.38 -7.80 13.61
C GLY A 7 -14.24 -7.04 12.61
N GLU A 8 -15.21 -6.30 13.13
CA GLU A 8 -16.08 -5.45 12.36
C GLU A 8 -15.23 -4.63 11.39
N ASP A 9 -15.49 -4.77 10.09
CA ASP A 9 -14.74 -4.03 9.07
C ASP A 9 -15.23 -2.58 9.10
N VAL A 10 -14.33 -1.67 9.48
CA VAL A 10 -14.68 -0.28 9.76
C VAL A 10 -14.52 0.56 8.50
N ALA A 11 -15.53 1.37 8.20
CA ALA A 11 -15.45 2.42 7.19
C ALA A 11 -14.58 3.57 7.70
N LEU A 12 -13.53 3.93 6.95
CA LEU A 12 -12.62 5.01 7.27
C LEU A 12 -12.80 6.17 6.28
N ASP A 13 -12.88 7.39 6.81
CA ASP A 13 -12.78 8.61 6.02
C ASP A 13 -11.31 8.95 5.69
N PHE A 14 -11.07 10.06 4.99
CA PHE A 14 -9.71 10.46 4.60
C PHE A 14 -8.77 10.68 5.80
N ALA A 15 -9.27 11.25 6.89
CA ALA A 15 -8.46 11.54 8.08
C ALA A 15 -8.11 10.25 8.83
N ALA A 16 -9.08 9.34 8.98
CA ALA A 16 -8.87 8.05 9.60
C ALA A 16 -7.95 7.15 8.76
N VAL A 17 -8.05 7.20 7.43
CA VAL A 17 -7.09 6.51 6.54
C VAL A 17 -5.68 7.07 6.71
N ALA A 18 -5.50 8.39 6.84
CA ALA A 18 -4.18 8.99 7.06
C ALA A 18 -3.54 8.47 8.37
N ALA A 19 -4.32 8.43 9.46
CA ALA A 19 -3.87 7.90 10.73
C ALA A 19 -3.56 6.39 10.66
N GLU A 20 -4.38 5.62 9.95
CA GLU A 20 -4.15 4.18 9.79
C GLU A 20 -2.92 3.88 8.93
N LEU A 21 -2.67 4.66 7.88
CA LEU A 21 -1.44 4.56 7.07
C LEU A 21 -0.19 4.86 7.92
N ASP A 22 -0.26 5.85 8.81
CA ASP A 22 0.84 6.13 9.74
C ASP A 22 1.11 4.97 10.70
N ARG A 23 0.05 4.34 11.25
CA ARG A 23 0.18 3.14 12.09
C ARG A 23 0.80 1.96 11.34
N LEU A 24 0.53 1.82 10.05
CA LEU A 24 1.12 0.82 9.17
C LEU A 24 2.56 1.17 8.72
N GLY A 25 3.10 2.30 9.17
CA GLY A 25 4.44 2.78 8.82
C GLY A 25 4.54 3.38 7.42
N ILE A 26 3.40 3.65 6.76
CA ILE A 26 3.35 4.30 5.45
C ILE A 26 3.38 5.82 5.65
N ARG A 27 4.54 6.41 5.40
CA ARG A 27 4.82 7.83 5.64
C ARG A 27 5.34 8.52 4.39
N GLN A 28 5.38 9.84 4.44
CA GLN A 28 6.06 10.64 3.43
C GLN A 28 7.57 10.33 3.40
N ARG A 29 8.24 10.71 2.30
CA ARG A 29 9.70 10.60 2.19
C ARG A 29 10.45 11.39 3.26
N SER A 30 9.84 12.46 3.78
CA SER A 30 10.34 13.25 4.91
C SER A 30 10.21 12.54 6.28
N GLY A 31 9.53 11.39 6.34
CA GLY A 31 9.23 10.69 7.59
C GLY A 31 8.00 11.20 8.32
N LEU A 32 7.32 12.23 7.81
CA LEU A 32 6.07 12.74 8.37
C LEU A 32 4.85 11.89 7.95
N PRO A 33 3.77 11.84 8.77
CA PRO A 33 2.52 11.23 8.38
C PRO A 33 1.93 11.84 7.10
N LEU A 34 1.16 11.06 6.36
CA LEU A 34 0.41 11.59 5.21
C LEU A 34 -0.69 12.54 5.69
N THR A 35 -0.92 13.62 4.97
CA THR A 35 -2.03 14.54 5.27
C THR A 35 -3.32 14.09 4.59
N GLU A 36 -4.47 14.51 5.11
CA GLU A 36 -5.78 14.22 4.49
C GLU A 36 -5.83 14.62 3.01
N ARG A 37 -5.28 15.80 2.67
CA ARG A 37 -5.20 16.28 1.28
C ARG A 37 -4.39 15.33 0.38
N GLN A 38 -3.34 14.71 0.91
CA GLN A 38 -2.55 13.72 0.18
C GLN A 38 -3.33 12.43 0.00
N VAL A 39 -4.02 11.94 1.04
CA VAL A 39 -4.88 10.76 0.95
C VAL A 39 -6.01 10.98 -0.06
N ARG A 40 -6.66 12.16 -0.05
CA ARG A 40 -7.66 12.54 -1.05
C ARG A 40 -7.09 12.49 -2.47
N ARG A 41 -5.90 13.05 -2.70
CA ARG A 41 -5.23 12.97 -4.00
C ARG A 41 -4.91 11.52 -4.39
N MET A 42 -4.52 10.67 -3.45
CA MET A 42 -4.31 9.24 -3.70
C MET A 42 -5.61 8.53 -4.12
N ALA A 43 -6.73 8.88 -3.49
CA ALA A 43 -8.05 8.38 -3.89
C ALA A 43 -8.46 8.88 -5.29
N ASP A 44 -8.25 10.17 -5.59
CA ASP A 44 -8.54 10.75 -6.91
C ASP A 44 -7.70 10.12 -8.02
N ASN A 45 -6.46 9.76 -7.71
CA ASN A 45 -5.56 9.05 -8.63
C ASN A 45 -5.81 7.53 -8.70
N GLY A 46 -6.87 7.02 -8.05
CA GLY A 46 -7.20 5.59 -8.05
C GLY A 46 -6.22 4.70 -7.29
N ARG A 47 -5.32 5.26 -6.46
CA ARG A 47 -4.38 4.49 -5.65
C ARG A 47 -5.01 3.87 -4.42
N LEU A 48 -6.09 4.47 -3.91
CA LEU A 48 -6.85 3.98 -2.77
C LEU A 48 -8.30 3.75 -3.20
N PRO A 49 -8.87 2.56 -2.93
CA PRO A 49 -10.22 2.20 -3.39
C PRO A 49 -11.32 2.82 -2.52
N PHE A 50 -11.47 4.14 -2.58
CA PHE A 50 -12.58 4.82 -1.92
C PHE A 50 -13.89 4.60 -2.68
N PHE A 51 -14.97 4.36 -1.94
CA PHE A 51 -16.34 4.29 -2.45
C PHE A 51 -17.18 5.47 -1.92
N HIS A 52 -18.30 5.73 -2.57
CA HIS A 52 -19.25 6.76 -2.13
C HIS A 52 -20.13 6.18 -1.02
N GLY A 53 -19.99 6.73 0.18
CA GLY A 53 -20.85 6.45 1.32
C GLY A 53 -22.12 7.31 1.32
N PRO A 54 -22.93 7.18 2.38
CA PRO A 54 -24.11 8.02 2.58
C PRO A 54 -23.73 9.50 2.57
N GLN A 55 -24.63 10.38 2.14
CA GLN A 55 -24.47 11.84 2.21
C GLN A 55 -23.27 12.40 1.40
N GLY A 56 -22.73 11.63 0.44
CA GLY A 56 -21.65 12.09 -0.44
C GLY A 56 -20.26 12.00 0.17
N PHE A 57 -20.12 11.40 1.36
CA PHE A 57 -18.81 11.11 1.94
C PHE A 57 -18.09 10.03 1.13
N ARG A 58 -16.76 10.13 1.04
CA ARG A 58 -15.93 9.06 0.46
C ARG A 58 -15.32 8.27 1.59
N LEU A 59 -15.57 6.96 1.57
CA LEU A 59 -15.16 6.04 2.61
C LEU A 59 -14.31 4.92 2.02
N LEU A 60 -13.50 4.30 2.86
CA LEU A 60 -12.66 3.17 2.50
C LEU A 60 -12.72 2.13 3.61
N MET A 61 -12.95 0.86 3.27
CA MET A 61 -12.96 -0.22 4.24
C MET A 61 -11.55 -0.46 4.79
N ARG A 62 -11.42 -0.59 6.11
CA ARG A 62 -10.12 -0.84 6.75
C ARG A 62 -9.44 -2.09 6.19
N SER A 63 -10.19 -3.16 5.96
CA SER A 63 -9.69 -4.38 5.32
C SER A 63 -9.08 -4.11 3.93
N ALA A 64 -9.76 -3.31 3.11
CA ALA A 64 -9.30 -2.92 1.78
C ALA A 64 -8.03 -2.06 1.85
N LEU A 65 -7.88 -1.21 2.87
CA LEU A 65 -6.64 -0.46 3.12
C LEU A 65 -5.48 -1.42 3.34
N HIS A 66 -5.66 -2.39 4.23
CA HIS A 66 -4.62 -3.35 4.60
C HIS A 66 -4.23 -4.21 3.39
N GLN A 67 -5.20 -4.69 2.61
CA GLN A 67 -4.93 -5.42 1.36
C GLN A 67 -4.16 -4.57 0.36
N THR A 68 -4.52 -3.30 0.21
CA THR A 68 -3.83 -2.36 -0.67
C THR A 68 -2.36 -2.18 -0.24
N VAL A 69 -2.11 -1.96 1.05
CA VAL A 69 -0.75 -1.84 1.59
C VAL A 69 0.05 -3.13 1.42
N GLN A 70 -0.54 -4.30 1.68
CA GLN A 70 0.10 -5.60 1.45
C GLN A 70 0.50 -5.77 -0.02
N SER A 71 -0.36 -5.36 -0.96
CA SER A 71 -0.06 -5.41 -2.39
C SER A 71 1.14 -4.53 -2.76
N TRP A 72 1.27 -3.36 -2.14
CA TRP A 72 2.41 -2.45 -2.37
C TRP A 72 3.71 -3.07 -1.84
N GLN A 73 3.66 -3.67 -0.66
CA GLN A 73 4.83 -4.35 -0.07
C GLN A 73 5.26 -5.54 -0.95
N ALA A 74 4.32 -6.36 -1.41
CA ALA A 74 4.61 -7.47 -2.32
C ALA A 74 5.17 -6.99 -3.67
N ALA A 75 4.66 -5.88 -4.21
CA ALA A 75 5.20 -5.27 -5.42
C ALA A 75 6.63 -4.76 -5.21
N ALA A 76 6.91 -4.10 -4.09
CA ALA A 76 8.24 -3.60 -3.75
C ALA A 76 9.26 -4.74 -3.60
N LEU A 77 8.89 -5.83 -2.94
CA LEU A 77 9.73 -7.02 -2.80
C LEU A 77 10.06 -7.65 -4.17
N ARG A 78 9.06 -7.77 -5.05
CA ARG A 78 9.27 -8.29 -6.42
C ARG A 78 10.21 -7.40 -7.23
N ALA A 79 10.03 -6.07 -7.17
CA ALA A 79 10.91 -5.14 -7.87
C ALA A 79 12.36 -5.22 -7.35
N ALA A 80 12.57 -5.34 -6.04
CA ALA A 80 13.90 -5.50 -5.46
C ALA A 80 14.57 -6.83 -5.87
N ALA A 81 13.81 -7.92 -5.95
CA ALA A 81 14.32 -9.20 -6.43
C ALA A 81 14.72 -9.15 -7.92
N GLN A 82 13.91 -8.51 -8.77
CA GLN A 82 14.21 -8.31 -10.19
C GLN A 82 15.49 -7.50 -10.37
N GLN A 83 15.65 -6.38 -9.66
CA GLN A 83 16.87 -5.56 -9.72
C GLN A 83 18.13 -6.33 -9.31
N ARG A 84 18.03 -7.22 -8.31
CA ARG A 84 19.15 -8.08 -7.92
C ARG A 84 19.49 -9.11 -9.01
N ALA A 85 18.48 -9.74 -9.62
CA ALA A 85 18.68 -10.69 -10.70
C ALA A 85 19.30 -10.04 -11.94
N GLU A 86 18.84 -8.85 -12.32
CA GLU A 86 19.41 -8.05 -13.41
C GLU A 86 20.87 -7.65 -13.12
N ALA A 87 21.14 -7.20 -11.89
CA ALA A 87 22.51 -6.86 -11.48
C ALA A 87 23.44 -8.08 -11.46
N GLU A 88 22.94 -9.26 -11.08
CA GLU A 88 23.71 -10.52 -11.13
C GLU A 88 23.96 -10.98 -12.58
N GLN A 89 22.95 -10.89 -13.46
CA GLN A 89 23.10 -11.19 -14.88
C GLN A 89 24.08 -10.24 -15.57
N ALA A 90 24.05 -8.94 -15.25
CA ALA A 90 24.99 -7.96 -15.78
C ALA A 90 26.44 -8.22 -15.31
N ARG A 91 26.62 -8.86 -14.14
CA ARG A 91 27.94 -9.26 -13.61
C ARG A 91 28.47 -10.56 -14.21
N ARG A 92 27.64 -11.37 -14.89
CA ARG A 92 28.12 -12.58 -15.56
C ARG A 92 28.79 -12.20 -16.88
N PRO A 93 30.11 -12.44 -17.05
CA PRO A 93 30.77 -12.18 -18.32
C PRO A 93 30.16 -13.07 -19.41
N LYS A 94 29.83 -12.44 -20.55
CA LYS A 94 29.50 -13.08 -21.83
C LYS A 94 30.76 -13.79 -22.34
N GLY A 95 31.09 -14.95 -21.78
CA GLY A 95 32.35 -15.61 -22.08
C GLY A 95 32.62 -16.81 -21.20
N ARG A 96 31.83 -17.87 -21.34
CA ARG A 96 32.37 -19.22 -21.18
C ARG A 96 31.86 -20.06 -22.33
N ALA A 97 32.60 -19.97 -23.43
CA ALA A 97 32.64 -21.03 -24.42
C ALA A 97 32.97 -22.34 -23.71
N ALA A 98 32.21 -23.37 -24.02
CA ALA A 98 32.63 -24.76 -23.96
C ALA A 98 32.18 -25.37 -25.29
#